data_AF-B9JYF8-F1
#
_entry.id   AF-B9JYF8-F1
#
_cell.length_a   1.000
_cell.length_b   1.000
_cell.length_c   1.000
_cell.angle_alpha   90.00
_cell.angle_beta   90.00
_cell.angle_gamma   90.00
#
_symmetry.space_group_name_H-M   'P 1'
#
loop_
_entity.id
_entity.type
_entity.pdbx_description
1 polymer ?
#
loop_
_entity_poly.entity_id
_entity_poly.type
_entity_poly.pdbx_seq_one_letter_code
_entity_poly.pdbx_strand_id
1 'polypeptide(L)' 'MRSMEIDWKQAPKAARWWAVDANGDAHWFCAPNVAAFTDFWFSEPVKAPLFGFTGDWRKSLIERPPLKLSNTS' A
#
# COMPACT_ATOMS: atom_id res chain seq x y z
N MET A 1 2.21 -20.64 3.54
CA MET A 1 2.70 -19.34 3.01
C MET A 1 2.28 -18.28 4.01
N ARG A 2 3.21 -17.53 4.63
CA ARG A 2 2.84 -16.50 5.62
C ARG A 2 2.16 -15.36 4.85
N SER A 3 0.84 -15.30 4.93
CA SER A 3 0.06 -14.14 4.49
C SER A 3 0.48 -12.98 5.38
N MET A 4 1.26 -12.05 4.85
CA MET A 4 1.59 -10.82 5.57
C MET A 4 0.29 -10.02 5.70
N GLU A 5 -0.31 -10.06 6.88
CA GLU A 5 -1.53 -9.32 7.20
C GLU A 5 -1.18 -7.84 7.40
N ILE A 6 -1.06 -7.13 6.28
CA ILE A 6 -0.94 -5.68 6.28
C ILE A 6 -2.22 -5.10 6.87
N ASP A 7 -2.09 -4.35 7.96
CA ASP A 7 -3.23 -3.69 8.58
C ASP A 7 -3.59 -2.43 7.80
N TRP A 8 -4.42 -2.60 6.77
CA TRP A 8 -4.96 -1.52 5.94
C TRP A 8 -5.83 -0.52 6.70
N LYS A 9 -6.13 -0.74 7.99
CA LYS A 9 -6.78 0.28 8.85
C LYS A 9 -5.83 1.42 9.20
N GLN A 10 -4.52 1.16 9.23
CA GLN A 10 -3.48 2.16 9.46
C GLN A 10 -3.14 2.94 8.18
N ALA A 11 -3.50 2.39 7.02
CA ALA A 11 -3.30 3.05 5.74
C ALA A 11 -4.24 4.26 5.59
N PRO A 12 -3.79 5.38 5.02
CA PRO A 12 -4.68 6.50 4.73
C PRO A 12 -5.77 6.06 3.74
N LYS A 13 -6.92 6.73 3.74
CA LYS A 13 -8.05 6.38 2.85
C LYS A 13 -7.67 6.38 1.37
N ALA A 14 -6.71 7.22 0.98
CA ALA A 14 -6.19 7.30 -0.39
C ALA A 14 -5.15 6.22 -0.73
N ALA A 15 -4.59 5.51 0.25
CA ALA A 15 -3.61 4.45 0.02
C ALA A 15 -4.25 3.26 -0.68
N ARG A 16 -3.61 2.90 -1.79
CA ARG A 16 -4.00 1.83 -2.69
C ARG A 16 -2.98 0.70 -2.70
N TRP A 17 -1.70 1.02 -2.51
CA TRP A 17 -0.63 0.02 -2.43
C TRP A 17 0.24 0.23 -1.20
N TRP A 18 0.89 -0.84 -0.78
CA TRP A 18 1.92 -0.86 0.25
C TRP A 18 3.15 -1.50 -0.35
N ALA A 19 4.32 -0.90 -0.17
CA ALA A 19 5.58 -1.49 -0.60
C ALA A 19 6.73 -1.06 0.31
N VAL A 20 7.77 -1.89 0.33
CA VAL A 20 9.04 -1.65 0.99
C VAL A 20 10.04 -1.12 -0.03
N ASP A 21 10.80 -0.12 0.36
CA ASP A 21 11.87 0.45 -0.46
C ASP A 21 13.18 -0.34 -0.33
N ALA A 22 14.22 0.09 -1.06
CA ALA A 22 15.53 -0.55 -1.00
C ALA A 22 16.26 -0.38 0.35
N ASN A 23 15.84 0.58 1.17
CA ASN A 23 16.38 0.79 2.52
C ASN A 23 15.71 -0.13 3.55
N GLY A 24 14.63 -0.81 3.17
CA GLY A 24 13.85 -1.64 4.09
C GLY A 24 12.79 -0.85 4.85
N ASP A 25 12.46 0.37 4.44
CA ASP A 25 11.34 1.13 4.99
C ASP A 25 10.06 0.86 4.18
N ALA A 26 8.95 0.68 4.87
CA ALA A 26 7.64 0.51 4.23
C ALA A 26 6.94 1.85 4.02
N HIS A 27 6.22 1.97 2.91
CA HIS A 27 5.48 3.17 2.51
C HIS A 27 4.11 2.82 1.95
N TRP A 28 3.14 3.71 2.20
CA TRP A 28 1.84 3.67 1.54
C TRP A 28 1.87 4.50 0.27
N PHE A 29 1.37 3.93 -0.82
CA PHE A 29 1.24 4.57 -2.12
C PHE A 29 -0.23 4.84 -2.42
N CYS A 30 -0.55 6.10 -2.69
CA CYS A 30 -1.90 6.52 -3.03
C CYS A 30 -2.16 6.37 -4.53
N ALA A 31 -3.40 6.02 -4.90
CA ALA A 31 -3.80 6.08 -6.30
C ALA A 31 -3.86 7.56 -6.74
N PRO A 32 -3.43 7.90 -7.97
CA PRO A 32 -3.58 9.25 -8.49
C PRO A 32 -5.07 9.61 -8.52
N ASN A 33 -5.47 10.61 -7.75
CA ASN A 33 -6.76 11.24 -7.96
C ASN A 33 -6.60 12.17 -9.16
N VAL A 34 -6.97 11.71 -10.36
CA VAL A 34 -6.79 12.44 -11.61
C VAL A 34 -7.77 13.63 -11.68
N ALA A 35 -7.59 14.61 -10.81
CA ALA A 35 -7.87 15.98 -11.20
C ALA A 35 -6.81 16.29 -12.26
N ALA A 36 -7.24 16.60 -13.48
CA ALA A 36 -6.43 16.64 -14.70
C ALA A 36 -5.33 17.74 -14.75
N PHE A 37 -4.70 18.07 -13.63
CA PHE A 37 -3.85 19.27 -13.52
C PHE A 37 -2.63 19.18 -12.62
N THR A 38 -2.19 18.00 -12.20
CA THR A 38 -0.88 17.90 -11.53
C THR A 38 -0.07 16.75 -12.10
N ASP A 39 0.88 17.10 -12.95
CA ASP A 39 1.97 16.28 -13.51
C ASP A 39 2.93 15.73 -12.42
N PHE A 40 2.65 15.99 -11.15
CA PHE A 40 3.48 15.63 -10.02
C PHE A 40 2.89 14.44 -9.28
N TRP A 41 3.50 13.27 -9.49
CA TRP A 41 3.32 12.08 -8.66
C TRP A 41 4.02 12.21 -7.30
N PHE A 42 3.99 13.41 -6.71
CA PHE A 42 4.65 13.74 -5.45
C PHE A 42 3.64 13.65 -4.30
N SER A 43 3.02 12.47 -4.13
CA SER A 43 2.47 12.14 -2.81
C SER A 43 3.67 11.82 -1.94
N GLU A 44 3.92 12.66 -0.93
CA GLU A 44 4.93 12.38 0.09
C GLU A 44 4.81 10.92 0.53
N PRO A 45 5.90 10.14 0.52
CA PRO A 45 5.84 8.74 0.91
C PRO A 45 5.34 8.66 2.35
N VAL A 46 4.10 8.17 2.53
CA VAL A 46 3.51 8.05 3.85
C VAL A 46 4.13 6.83 4.50
N LYS A 47 4.95 7.06 5.53
CA LYS A 47 5.64 5.99 6.24
C LYS A 47 4.62 4.96 6.76
N ALA A 48 4.85 3.71 6.43
CA ALA A 48 4.06 2.58 6.85
C ALA A 48 4.86 1.70 7.84
N PRO A 49 4.19 0.96 8.73
CA PRO A 49 4.84 -0.12 9.46
C PRO A 49 5.32 -1.22 8.51
N LEU A 50 6.42 -1.87 8.86
CA LEU A 50 6.97 -2.98 8.07
C LEU A 50 6.12 -4.25 8.15
N PHE A 51 5.23 -4.36 9.14
CA PHE A 51 4.41 -5.56 9.43
C PHE A 51 5.23 -6.88 9.51
N GLY A 52 6.52 -6.78 9.82
CA GLY A 52 7.44 -7.92 9.84
C GLY A 52 7.85 -8.43 8.45
N PHE A 53 7.77 -7.60 7.40
CA PHE A 53 8.23 -7.97 6.07
C PHE A 53 9.72 -8.24 6.05
N THR A 54 10.08 -9.48 5.75
CA THR A 54 11.46 -9.92 5.56
C THR A 54 11.54 -10.64 4.22
N GLY A 55 11.89 -9.91 3.15
CA GLY A 55 11.92 -10.46 1.79
C GLY A 55 12.44 -9.48 0.75
N ASP A 56 12.38 -9.87 -0.53
CA ASP A 56 12.74 -9.00 -1.64
C ASP A 56 11.78 -7.79 -1.69
N TRP A 57 12.29 -6.60 -1.41
CA TRP A 57 11.52 -5.35 -1.52
C TRP A 57 10.87 -5.19 -2.92
N ARG A 58 11.50 -5.72 -3.97
CA ARG A 58 10.96 -5.74 -5.34
C ARG A 58 9.64 -6.52 -5.49
N LYS A 59 9.37 -7.44 -4.56
CA LYS A 59 8.15 -8.26 -4.51
C LYS A 59 7.21 -7.84 -3.36
N SER A 60 7.53 -6.76 -2.66
CA SER A 60 6.76 -6.28 -1.52
C SER A 60 5.51 -5.48 -1.92
N LEU A 61 5.35 -5.13 -3.20
CA LEU A 61 4.21 -4.38 -3.70
C LEU A 61 2.92 -5.18 -3.52
N ILE A 62 2.11 -4.77 -2.56
CA ILE A 62 0.82 -5.39 -2.23
C ILE A 62 -0.28 -4.36 -2.45
N GLU A 63 -1.26 -4.70 -3.28
CA GLU A 63 -2.46 -3.89 -3.47
C GLU A 63 -3.44 -4.09 -2.31
N ARG A 64 -4.12 -3.00 -1.92
CA ARG A 64 -5.22 -3.03 -0.97
C ARG A 64 -6.30 -3.97 -1.48
N PRO A 65 -6.63 -5.05 -0.75
CA PRO A 65 -7.70 -5.93 -1.17
C PRO A 65 -9.00 -5.15 -1.26
N PRO A 66 -9.83 -5.38 -2.30
CA PRO A 66 -11.17 -4.85 -2.30
C PRO A 66 -11.87 -5.38 -1.05
N LEU A 67 -12.64 -4.52 -0.37
CA LEU A 67 -13.60 -4.97 0.63
C LEU A 67 -14.41 -6.06 -0.05
N LYS A 68 -14.19 -7.33 0.33
CA LYS A 68 -15.03 -8.41 -0.16
C LYS A 68 -16.42 -8.08 0.38
N LEU A 69 -17.29 -7.57 -0.48
CA LEU A 69 -18.72 -7.70 -0.26
C LEU A 69 -18.94 -9.21 -0.19
N SER A 70 -19.07 -9.73 1.02
CA SER A 70 -19.58 -11.06 1.26
C SER A 70 -21.06 -11.06 0.88
N ASN A 71 -21.36 -11.04 -0.42
CA ASN A 71 -22.67 -11.42 -0.91
C ASN A 71 -22.69 -12.95 -0.96
N THR A 72 -23.00 -13.53 0.18
CA THR A 72 -23.47 -14.91 0.30
C THR A 72 -24.88 -14.98 -0.26
N SER A 73 -25.08 -15.77 -1.32
CA SER A 73 -26.34 -16.49 -1.61
C SER A 73 -26.05 -17.61 -2.61
#